data_AF-A0AAN9Z985-F1
#
_entry.id   AF-A0AAN9Z985-F1
#
_cell.length_a   1.000
_cell.length_b   1.000
_cell.length_c   1.000
_cell.angle_alpha   90.00
_cell.angle_beta   90.00
_cell.angle_gamma   90.00
#
_symmetry.space_group_name_H-M   'P 1'
#
loop_
_entity.id
_entity.type
_entity.pdbx_description
1 polymer ?
#
loop_
_entity_poly.entity_id
_entity_poly.type
_entity_poly.pdbx_seq_one_letter_code
_entity_poly.pdbx_strand_id
1 'polypeptide(L)'
;MEATAASRLVMVVVLVMAGLVTAQPAVPRGSVPQTTAAPAHKGYPQGPCTPGHRTAYLCNSCYCTDSGSGYVCTKAACPQFPPFSDKCVPGTTWREDCNSCGCTASGTPFCTLKACGVKIAVGKTEK
;
A
#
# COMPACT_ATOMS: atom_id res chain seq x y z
N MET A 1 59.41 53.37 -10.21
CA MET A 1 59.59 52.36 -9.15
C MET A 1 58.33 51.49 -9.22
N GLU A 2 58.17 50.66 -10.25
CA GLU A 2 58.82 49.35 -10.46
C GLU A 2 58.69 48.47 -9.20
N ALA A 3 57.73 47.55 -9.24
CA ALA A 3 57.79 46.29 -8.49
C ALA A 3 57.55 45.18 -9.51
N THR A 4 58.67 44.58 -9.90
CA THR A 4 58.85 43.60 -10.96
C THR A 4 58.34 42.21 -10.57
N ALA A 5 57.94 41.47 -11.59
CA ALA A 5 57.38 40.13 -11.67
C ALA A 5 58.02 39.00 -10.85
N ALA A 6 57.21 37.98 -10.53
CA ALA A 6 57.34 36.55 -10.94
C ALA A 6 56.36 35.72 -10.08
N SER A 7 55.68 34.65 -10.50
CA SER A 7 56.11 33.58 -11.40
C SER A 7 54.91 32.66 -11.73
N ARG A 8 54.68 32.46 -13.04
CA ARG A 8 54.28 31.21 -13.72
C ARG A 8 52.97 30.50 -13.31
N LEU A 9 51.95 30.76 -14.13
CA LEU A 9 51.23 29.78 -14.96
C LEU A 9 51.18 28.33 -14.43
N VAL A 10 50.08 27.98 -13.75
CA VAL A 10 49.52 26.62 -13.82
C VAL A 10 48.13 26.75 -14.42
N MET A 11 48.03 26.35 -15.68
CA MET A 11 46.78 26.04 -16.36
C MET A 11 46.04 24.97 -15.55
N VAL A 12 45.08 25.37 -14.71
CA VAL A 12 43.99 24.46 -14.34
C VAL A 12 42.75 25.01 -15.03
N VAL A 13 42.58 24.56 -16.27
CA VAL A 13 41.30 24.57 -16.95
C VAL A 13 40.33 23.77 -16.08
N VAL A 14 39.63 24.44 -15.17
CA VAL A 14 38.47 23.83 -14.51
C VAL A 14 37.37 23.83 -15.55
N LEU A 15 37.33 22.74 -16.33
CA LEU A 15 36.17 22.34 -17.11
C LEU A 15 35.01 22.20 -16.12
N VAL A 16 34.23 23.25 -15.93
CA VAL A 16 32.94 23.16 -15.25
C VAL A 16 32.06 22.35 -16.20
N MET A 17 32.09 21.03 -16.04
CA MET A 17 31.16 20.11 -16.68
C MET A 17 29.77 20.62 -16.34
N ALA A 18 29.02 21.00 -17.38
CA ALA A 18 27.61 21.37 -17.30
C ALA A 18 26.81 20.15 -16.81
N GLY A 19 26.83 19.93 -15.50
CA GLY A 19 25.92 19.03 -14.83
C GLY A 19 24.57 19.70 -14.81
N LEU A 20 23.64 19.23 -15.63
CA LEU A 20 22.21 19.45 -15.40
C LEU A 20 21.85 18.82 -14.05
N VAL A 21 21.97 19.59 -12.98
CA VAL A 21 21.25 19.30 -11.74
C VAL A 21 19.82 19.72 -12.02
N THR A 22 19.01 18.79 -12.54
CA THR A 22 17.57 19.01 -12.63
C THR A 22 17.02 19.07 -11.21
N ALA A 23 16.63 20.27 -10.78
CA ALA A 23 15.91 20.46 -9.53
C ALA A 23 14.64 19.61 -9.60
N GLN A 24 14.56 18.56 -8.77
CA GLN A 24 13.34 17.78 -8.64
C GLN A 24 12.30 18.64 -7.90
N PRO A 25 11.04 18.68 -8.35
CA PRO A 25 10.00 19.36 -7.60
C PRO A 25 9.84 18.71 -6.23
N ALA A 26 9.84 19.53 -5.17
CA ALA A 26 9.54 19.07 -3.83
C ALA A 26 8.12 18.49 -3.81
N VAL A 27 8.00 17.18 -3.66
CA VAL A 27 6.70 16.52 -3.48
C VAL A 27 6.22 16.87 -2.05
N PRO A 28 5.09 17.57 -1.87
CA PRO A 28 4.56 17.84 -0.55
C PRO A 28 4.24 16.50 0.15
N ARG A 29 4.64 16.35 1.41
CA ARG A 29 4.18 15.25 2.28
C ARG A 29 2.68 15.42 2.48
N GLY A 30 1.87 14.79 1.64
CA GLY A 30 0.41 14.86 1.76
C GLY A 30 -0.39 14.47 0.52
N SER A 31 0.20 14.40 -0.68
CA SER A 31 -0.54 13.98 -1.87
C SER A 31 -0.39 12.48 -2.11
N VAL A 32 -0.96 11.66 -1.23
CA VAL A 32 -1.38 10.32 -1.63
C VAL A 32 -2.50 10.53 -2.66
N PRO A 33 -2.43 9.93 -3.87
CA PRO A 33 -3.54 9.98 -4.80
C PRO A 33 -4.76 9.44 -4.07
N GLN A 34 -5.75 10.28 -3.85
CA GLN A 34 -7.03 9.91 -3.28
C GLN A 34 -7.84 9.16 -4.35
N THR A 35 -7.25 8.13 -4.96
CA THR A 35 -8.07 7.11 -5.58
C THR A 35 -8.79 6.46 -4.41
N THR A 36 -10.07 6.78 -4.28
CA THR A 36 -11.01 6.32 -3.25
C THR A 36 -11.23 4.80 -3.26
N ALA A 37 -10.39 4.04 -3.95
CA ALA A 37 -10.35 2.60 -3.87
C ALA A 37 -9.79 2.22 -2.50
N ALA A 38 -10.69 1.80 -1.60
CA ALA A 38 -10.32 1.06 -0.40
C ALA A 38 -9.31 -0.03 -0.77
N PRO A 39 -8.32 -0.34 0.09
CA PRO A 39 -7.37 -1.41 -0.19
C PRO A 39 -8.15 -2.68 -0.53
N ALA A 40 -7.83 -3.28 -1.67
CA ALA A 40 -8.50 -4.46 -2.19
C ALA A 40 -8.16 -5.68 -1.32
N HIS A 41 -8.75 -5.74 -0.13
CA HIS A 41 -8.76 -6.93 0.68
C HIS A 41 -9.59 -8.01 -0.04
N LYS A 42 -9.10 -9.25 -0.02
CA LYS A 42 -9.86 -10.39 -0.51
C LYS A 42 -11.19 -10.47 0.24
N GLY A 43 -12.29 -10.34 -0.50
CA GLY A 43 -13.65 -10.34 0.07
C GLY A 43 -14.23 -8.96 0.40
N TYR A 44 -13.54 -7.84 0.12
CA TYR A 44 -14.17 -6.52 0.16
C TYR A 44 -15.36 -6.48 -0.81
N PRO A 45 -16.55 -6.03 -0.40
CA PRO A 45 -17.72 -6.00 -1.26
C PRO A 45 -17.50 -4.98 -2.38
N GLN A 46 -17.30 -5.49 -3.60
CA GLN A 46 -17.10 -4.68 -4.81
C GLN A 46 -18.45 -4.36 -5.47
N GLY A 47 -18.46 -3.33 -6.32
CA GLY A 47 -19.56 -3.11 -7.28
C GLY A 47 -19.34 -3.89 -8.59
N PRO A 48 -20.35 -3.95 -9.48
CA PRO A 48 -21.69 -3.35 -9.38
C PRO A 48 -22.61 -4.08 -8.38
N CYS A 49 -23.57 -3.35 -7.79
CA CYS A 49 -24.47 -3.85 -6.74
C CYS A 49 -25.89 -3.27 -6.86
N THR A 50 -26.88 -3.88 -6.18
CA THR A 50 -28.25 -3.38 -6.14
C THR A 50 -28.36 -2.17 -5.19
N PRO A 51 -28.86 -1.00 -5.63
CA PRO A 51 -29.08 0.17 -4.79
C PRO A 51 -29.79 -0.16 -3.47
N GLY A 52 -29.25 0.34 -2.36
CA GLY A 52 -29.80 0.11 -1.02
C GLY A 52 -29.51 -1.27 -0.41
N HIS A 53 -28.90 -2.21 -1.14
CA HIS A 53 -28.48 -3.49 -0.57
C HIS A 53 -27.50 -3.28 0.58
N ARG A 54 -27.69 -4.03 1.67
CA ARG A 54 -26.85 -3.97 2.88
C ARG A 54 -26.12 -5.29 3.07
N THR A 55 -24.85 -5.20 3.41
CA THR A 55 -24.02 -6.37 3.72
C THR A 55 -23.03 -6.03 4.82
N ALA A 56 -22.46 -7.06 5.44
CA ALA A 56 -21.36 -6.90 6.39
C ALA A 56 -20.04 -7.27 5.72
N TYR A 57 -19.03 -6.43 5.87
CA TYR A 57 -17.66 -6.76 5.56
C TYR A 57 -16.87 -6.80 6.85
N LEU A 58 -16.55 -8.02 7.29
CA LEU A 58 -15.96 -8.24 8.61
C LEU A 58 -16.90 -7.70 9.70
N CYS A 59 -16.42 -6.81 10.57
CA CYS A 59 -17.23 -6.12 11.56
C CYS A 59 -17.91 -4.85 11.03
N ASN A 60 -17.61 -4.43 9.81
CA ASN A 60 -18.12 -3.19 9.25
C ASN A 60 -19.45 -3.39 8.52
N SER A 61 -20.35 -2.42 8.71
CA SER A 61 -21.63 -2.38 7.99
C SER A 61 -21.44 -1.62 6.67
N CYS A 62 -21.90 -2.22 5.58
CA CYS A 62 -21.79 -1.68 4.24
C CYS A 62 -23.16 -1.50 3.59
N TYR A 63 -23.30 -0.48 2.75
CA TYR A 63 -24.49 -0.29 1.91
C TYR A 63 -24.10 0.07 0.48
N CYS A 64 -24.88 -0.40 -0.49
CA CYS A 64 -24.72 -0.06 -1.90
C CYS A 64 -25.32 1.32 -2.16
N THR A 65 -24.55 2.15 -2.85
CA THR A 65 -24.97 3.51 -3.25
C THR A 65 -26.07 3.48 -4.32
N ASP A 66 -26.81 4.58 -4.48
CA ASP A 66 -27.90 4.69 -5.46
C ASP A 66 -27.43 4.54 -6.90
N SER A 67 -26.16 4.85 -7.18
CA SER A 67 -25.54 4.64 -8.49
C SER A 67 -25.27 3.17 -8.81
N GLY A 68 -25.47 2.25 -7.86
CA GLY A 68 -25.17 0.82 -8.02
C GLY A 68 -23.69 0.51 -8.26
N SER A 69 -22.80 1.51 -8.13
CA SER A 69 -21.41 1.42 -8.56
C SER A 69 -20.48 0.83 -7.50
N GLY A 70 -20.94 0.73 -6.25
CA GLY A 70 -20.15 0.14 -5.17
C GLY A 70 -20.73 0.34 -3.78
N TYR A 71 -20.08 -0.32 -2.83
CA TYR A 71 -20.40 -0.28 -1.41
C TYR A 71 -19.60 0.78 -0.67
N VAL A 72 -20.28 1.47 0.23
CA VAL A 72 -19.67 2.32 1.25
C VAL A 72 -19.82 1.62 2.59
N CYS A 73 -18.71 1.48 3.31
CA CYS A 73 -18.65 0.77 4.59
C CYS A 73 -18.25 1.70 5.74
N THR A 74 -18.70 1.36 6.95
CA THR A 74 -18.10 1.91 8.18
C THR A 74 -16.61 1.56 8.26
N LYS A 75 -15.84 2.30 9.07
CA LYS A 75 -14.40 2.10 9.25
C LYS A 75 -14.03 1.78 10.71
N ALA A 76 -14.72 0.82 11.30
CA ALA A 76 -14.37 0.25 12.59
C ALA A 76 -13.14 -0.66 12.46
N ALA A 77 -12.26 -0.62 13.46
CA ALA A 77 -11.16 -1.56 13.60
C ALA A 77 -11.74 -2.93 14.00
N CYS A 78 -11.59 -3.92 13.13
CA CYS A 78 -12.16 -5.24 13.38
C CYS A 78 -11.20 -6.10 14.23
N PRO A 79 -11.67 -6.74 15.32
CA PRO A 79 -10.81 -7.56 16.17
C PRO A 79 -10.19 -8.76 15.44
N GLN A 80 -10.93 -9.33 14.49
CA GLN A 80 -10.56 -10.54 13.75
C GLN A 80 -9.70 -10.28 12.49
N PHE A 81 -9.61 -9.03 12.09
CA PHE A 81 -8.69 -8.55 11.07
C PHE A 81 -8.13 -7.25 11.60
N PRO A 82 -7.04 -7.34 12.38
CA PRO A 82 -6.20 -6.17 12.49
C PRO A 82 -5.94 -5.70 11.06
N PRO A 83 -6.05 -4.39 10.79
CA PRO A 83 -5.87 -3.90 9.43
C PRO A 83 -4.47 -4.31 8.95
N PHE A 84 -4.18 -4.10 7.68
CA PHE A 84 -2.81 -4.05 7.14
C PHE A 84 -1.88 -3.16 7.99
N SER A 85 -1.52 -3.64 9.16
CA SER A 85 -0.96 -2.92 10.28
C SER A 85 -0.07 -3.89 11.01
N ASP A 86 1.03 -3.38 11.51
CA ASP A 86 2.03 -4.16 12.24
C ASP A 86 1.53 -4.60 13.63
N LYS A 87 0.19 -4.64 13.82
CA LYS A 87 -0.48 -4.86 15.10
C LYS A 87 -1.64 -5.83 14.95
N CYS A 88 -1.89 -6.66 15.96
CA CYS A 88 -2.98 -7.62 16.04
C CYS A 88 -3.51 -7.79 17.47
N VAL A 89 -4.65 -8.49 17.64
CA VAL A 89 -5.22 -8.76 18.98
C VAL A 89 -4.48 -9.94 19.62
N PRO A 90 -3.82 -9.76 20.78
CA PRO A 90 -3.07 -10.82 21.46
C PRO A 90 -3.82 -12.14 21.61
N GLY A 91 -3.16 -13.26 21.28
CA GLY A 91 -3.72 -14.61 21.42
C GLY A 91 -4.67 -15.03 20.29
N THR A 92 -5.01 -14.15 19.34
CA THR A 92 -5.80 -14.54 18.16
C THR A 92 -4.99 -15.39 17.19
N THR A 93 -5.69 -16.25 16.44
CA THR A 93 -5.13 -17.07 15.35
C THR A 93 -6.00 -16.96 14.11
N TRP A 94 -5.39 -16.99 12.93
CA TRP A 94 -6.08 -16.91 11.64
C TRP A 94 -5.31 -17.67 10.55
N ARG A 95 -5.85 -17.66 9.32
CA ARG A 95 -5.19 -18.22 8.14
C ARG A 95 -5.11 -17.19 7.03
N GLU A 96 -3.91 -17.06 6.46
CA GLU A 96 -3.66 -16.33 5.21
C GLU A 96 -3.24 -17.33 4.15
N ASP A 97 -4.12 -17.54 3.17
CA ASP A 97 -4.03 -18.62 2.20
C ASP A 97 -3.81 -19.99 2.88
N CYS A 98 -2.66 -20.62 2.65
CA CYS A 98 -2.29 -21.90 3.26
C CYS A 98 -1.47 -21.74 4.55
N ASN A 99 -1.10 -20.51 4.90
CA ASN A 99 -0.30 -20.19 6.07
C ASN A 99 -1.16 -20.09 7.33
N SER A 100 -0.61 -20.58 8.43
CA SER A 100 -1.21 -20.44 9.75
C SER A 100 -0.57 -19.25 10.45
N CYS A 101 -1.41 -18.37 10.98
CA CYS A 101 -0.99 -17.11 11.58
C CYS A 101 -1.49 -17.00 13.02
N GLY A 102 -0.76 -16.22 13.81
CA GLY A 102 -1.11 -15.92 15.19
C GLY A 102 -0.64 -14.53 15.62
N CYS A 103 -1.12 -14.09 16.77
CA CYS A 103 -0.77 -12.81 17.36
C CYS A 103 -0.04 -12.98 18.69
N THR A 104 1.15 -12.39 18.82
CA THR A 104 1.91 -12.41 20.08
C THR A 104 1.23 -11.56 21.16
N ALA A 105 1.68 -11.71 22.42
CA ALA A 105 1.21 -10.91 23.54
C ALA A 105 1.42 -9.39 23.33
N SER A 106 2.48 -9.01 22.59
CA SER A 106 2.79 -7.61 22.25
C SER A 106 1.95 -7.08 21.08
N GLY A 107 1.01 -7.86 20.58
CA GLY A 107 0.19 -7.52 19.44
C GLY A 107 0.95 -7.58 18.12
N THR A 108 2.01 -8.39 17.98
CA THR A 108 2.74 -8.51 16.69
C THR A 108 2.26 -9.76 15.94
N PRO A 109 1.86 -9.65 14.66
CA PRO A 109 1.44 -10.81 13.88
C PRO A 109 2.63 -11.68 13.48
N PHE A 110 2.43 -13.00 13.42
CA PHE A 110 3.39 -13.96 12.88
C PHE A 110 2.67 -15.02 12.05
N CYS A 111 3.24 -15.41 10.92
CA CYS A 111 2.68 -16.43 10.02
C CYS A 111 3.74 -17.45 9.63
N THR A 112 3.31 -18.68 9.32
CA THR A 112 4.18 -19.62 8.60
C THR A 112 4.51 -19.08 7.20
N LEU A 113 5.59 -19.55 6.58
CA LEU A 113 6.04 -19.12 5.24
C LEU A 113 5.99 -20.28 4.24
N LYS A 114 4.84 -20.94 4.14
CA LYS A 114 4.57 -21.96 3.12
C LYS A 114 4.33 -21.28 1.78
N ALA A 115 4.93 -21.84 0.73
CA ALA A 115 4.59 -21.48 -0.64
C ALA A 115 3.17 -21.97 -0.94
N CYS A 116 2.21 -21.04 -0.97
CA CYS A 116 0.82 -21.37 -1.26
C CYS A 116 0.62 -21.38 -2.78
N GLY A 117 0.16 -22.51 -3.32
CA GLY A 117 -0.19 -22.60 -4.73
C GLY A 117 -1.35 -21.68 -5.06
N VAL A 118 -1.25 -20.93 -6.16
CA VAL A 118 -2.40 -20.23 -6.73
C VAL A 118 -3.34 -21.31 -7.25
N LYS A 119 -4.47 -21.51 -6.58
CA LYS A 119 -5.56 -22.26 -7.20
C LYS A 119 -6.12 -21.36 -8.29
N ILE A 120 -5.49 -21.40 -9.47
CA ILE A 120 -6.10 -20.93 -10.69
C ILE A 120 -7.36 -21.78 -10.78
N ALA A 121 -8.52 -21.16 -10.54
CA ALA A 121 -9.79 -21.74 -10.96
C ALA A 121 -9.71 -21.75 -12.48
N VAL A 122 -9.04 -22.76 -13.03
CA VAL A 122 -9.11 -23.08 -14.44
C VAL A 122 -10.58 -23.28 -14.67
N GLY A 123 -11.19 -22.31 -15.35
CA GLY A 123 -12.59 -22.39 -15.74
C GLY A 123 -12.78 -23.75 -16.38
N LYS A 124 -13.58 -24.59 -15.72
CA LYS A 124 -14.11 -25.78 -16.37
C LYS A 124 -14.94 -25.22 -17.52
N THR A 125 -14.44 -25.32 -18.75
CA THR A 125 -15.29 -25.29 -19.93
C THR A 125 -16.17 -26.51 -19.83
N GLU A 126 -17.36 -26.30 -19.26
CA GLU A 126 -18.46 -27.22 -19.44
C GLU A 126 -18.91 -27.10 -20.90
N LYS A 127 -18.76 -28.24 -21.59
CA LYS A 127 -19.41 -28.67 -22.84
C LYS A 127 -18.66 -28.50 -24.14
#